data_AF-A0A946ZZK8-F1
#
_entry.id   AF-A0A946ZZK8-F1
#
_cell.length_a   1.000
_cell.length_b   1.000
_cell.length_c   1.000
_cell.angle_alpha   90.00
_cell.angle_beta   90.00
_cell.angle_gamma   90.00
#
_symmetry.space_group_name_H-M   'P 1'
#
loop_
_entity.id
_entity.type
_entity.pdbx_description
1 polymer ?
#
loop_
_entity_poly.entity_id
_entity_poly.type
_entity_poly.pdbx_seq_one_letter_code
_entity_poly.pdbx_strand_id
1 'polypeptide(L)' 'SNGEFEIHFLEEGDYELHFASYSDNDNDGKLEFSGMVEANAASSLDLSGFRVESNSQVTIQISFTGLLGL' A
#
# COMPACT_ATOMS: atom_id res chain seq x y z
N SER A 1 -13.51 -8.67 -1.08
CA SER A 1 -12.07 -8.84 -0.81
C SER A 1 -11.86 -8.78 0.70
N ASN A 2 -11.02 -9.63 1.27
CA ASN A 2 -10.65 -9.69 2.70
C ASN A 2 -9.48 -8.75 3.06
N GLY A 3 -9.02 -7.91 2.13
CA GLY A 3 -7.92 -6.96 2.36
C GLY A 3 -6.53 -7.59 2.25
N GLU A 4 -6.42 -8.81 1.72
CA GLU A 4 -5.14 -9.44 1.40
C GLU A 4 -4.71 -9.10 -0.02
N PHE A 5 -3.44 -8.73 -0.16
CA PHE A 5 -2.81 -8.39 -1.44
C PHE A 5 -1.48 -9.13 -1.53
N GLU A 6 -1.19 -9.64 -2.73
CA GLU A 6 0.08 -10.28 -3.02
C GLU A 6 0.67 -9.68 -4.30
N ILE A 7 1.97 -9.43 -4.27
CA ILE A 7 2.74 -8.98 -5.42
C ILE A 7 3.82 -10.03 -5.64
N HIS A 8 3.90 -10.56 -6.86
CA HIS A 8 4.79 -11.65 -7.22
C HIS A 8 5.80 -11.19 -8.26
N PHE A 9 6.93 -11.90 -8.35
CA PHE A 9 7.99 -11.64 -9.34
C PHE A 9 8.63 -10.24 -9.24
N LEU A 10 8.72 -9.68 -8.03
CA LEU A 10 9.54 -8.50 -7.81
C LEU A 10 11.02 -8.84 -8.05
N GLU A 11 11.72 -7.94 -8.72
CA GLU A 11 13.17 -8.00 -8.82
C GLU A 11 13.79 -7.65 -7.46
N GLU A 12 15.04 -8.05 -7.26
CA GLU A 12 15.80 -7.63 -6.09
C GLU A 12 16.01 -6.12 -6.14
N GLY A 13 15.62 -5.39 -5.09
CA GLY A 13 15.57 -3.93 -5.15
C GLY A 13 15.09 -3.25 -3.88
N ASP A 14 15.14 -1.92 -3.89
CA ASP A 14 14.56 -1.06 -2.86
C ASP A 14 13.17 -0.60 -3.32
N TYR A 15 12.21 -0.67 -2.39
CA TYR A 15 10.79 -0.43 -2.66
C TYR A 15 10.18 0.50 -1.62
N GLU A 16 9.13 1.18 -2.05
CA GLU A 16 8.23 1.94 -1.19
C GLU A 16 6.80 1.41 -1.37
N LEU A 17 5.98 1.52 -0.32
CA LEU A 17 4.58 1.12 -0.38
C LEU A 17 3.67 2.29 0.01
N HIS A 18 2.84 2.70 -0.94
CA HIS A 18 1.88 3.80 -0.78
C HIS A 18 0.44 3.31 -0.98
N PHE A 19 -0.50 3.86 -0.22
CA PHE A 19 -1.92 3.51 -0.29
C PHE A 19 -2.73 4.69 -0.82
N ALA A 20 -3.12 4.60 -2.09
CA ALA A 20 -3.92 5.62 -2.78
C ALA A 20 -5.30 5.08 -3.18
N SER A 21 -6.30 5.95 -3.14
CA SER A 21 -7.66 5.66 -3.60
C SER A 21 -7.93 6.39 -4.90
N TYR A 22 -8.58 5.68 -5.82
CA TYR A 22 -9.06 6.21 -7.08
C TYR A 22 -10.52 5.82 -7.27
N SER A 23 -11.31 6.73 -7.82
CA SER A 23 -12.73 6.53 -8.12
C SER A 23 -13.08 7.19 -9.43
N ASP A 24 -14.00 6.58 -10.19
CA ASP A 24 -14.67 7.23 -11.32
C ASP A 24 -15.86 8.00 -10.75
N ASN A 25 -15.76 9.33 -10.71
CA ASN A 25 -16.76 10.18 -10.05
C ASN A 25 -17.81 10.74 -11.01
N ASP A 26 -17.59 10.65 -12.32
CA ASP A 26 -18.49 11.18 -13.35
C ASP A 26 -19.01 10.12 -14.35
N ASN A 27 -18.62 8.85 -14.15
CA ASN A 27 -18.96 7.67 -14.96
C ASN A 27 -18.47 7.78 -16.41
N ASP A 28 -17.34 8.43 -16.65
CA ASP A 28 -16.73 8.53 -17.97
C ASP A 28 -15.76 7.36 -18.28
N GLY A 29 -15.56 6.45 -17.32
CA GLY A 29 -14.66 5.30 -17.41
C GLY A 29 -13.21 5.62 -17.09
N LYS A 30 -12.88 6.85 -16.69
CA LYS A 30 -11.57 7.25 -16.17
C LYS A 30 -11.58 7.22 -14.64
N LEU A 31 -10.38 7.09 -14.08
CA LEU A 31 -10.19 7.07 -12.65
C LEU A 31 -9.57 8.39 -12.22
N GLU A 32 -10.20 9.06 -11.26
CA GLU A 32 -9.66 10.24 -10.60
C GLU A 32 -9.02 9.86 -9.27
N PHE A 33 -7.90 10.50 -8.96
CA PHE A 33 -7.26 10.39 -7.66
C PHE A 33 -8.16 10.98 -6.57
N SER A 34 -8.52 10.15 -5.59
CA SER A 34 -9.37 10.57 -4.47
C SER A 34 -8.54 11.02 -3.26
N GLY A 35 -7.38 10.41 -3.03
CA GLY A 35 -6.52 10.72 -1.90
C GLY A 35 -5.52 9.62 -1.57
N MET A 36 -4.63 9.91 -0.63
CA MET A 36 -3.64 8.99 -0.10
C MET A 36 -3.78 8.91 1.43
N VAL A 37 -3.62 7.73 1.99
CA VAL A 37 -3.65 7.52 3.45
C VAL A 37 -2.24 7.28 3.97
N GLU A 38 -1.92 7.91 5.08
CA GLU A 38 -0.72 7.58 5.84
C GLU A 38 -0.92 6.23 6.53
N ALA A 39 -0.09 5.26 6.17
CA ALA A 39 -0.14 3.91 6.70
C ALA A 39 1.13 3.62 7.47
N ASN A 40 1.01 2.80 8.51
CA ASN A 40 2.15 2.30 9.25
C ASN A 40 2.16 0.77 9.20
N ALA A 41 3.35 0.20 9.07
CA ALA A 41 3.52 -1.23 9.29
C ALA A 41 3.31 -1.54 10.77
N ALA A 42 2.70 -2.69 11.08
CA ALA A 42 2.63 -3.18 12.45
C ALA A 42 4.01 -3.62 12.97
N SER A 43 4.94 -3.95 12.06
CA SER A 43 6.35 -4.19 12.34
C SER A 43 7.15 -2.87 12.34
N SER A 44 8.44 -2.95 12.67
CA SER A 44 9.37 -1.80 12.56
C SER A 44 9.83 -1.52 11.12
N LEU A 45 9.13 -2.05 10.11
CA LEU A 45 9.48 -1.86 8.71
C LEU A 45 9.07 -0.45 8.27
N ASP A 46 10.01 0.27 7.66
CA ASP A 46 9.72 1.57 7.06
C ASP A 46 9.08 1.37 5.68
N LEU A 47 7.85 1.85 5.51
CA LEU A 47 7.11 1.75 4.25
C LEU A 47 7.61 2.76 3.21
N SER A 48 8.35 3.78 3.64
CA SER A 48 9.03 4.73 2.74
C SER A 48 10.35 4.19 2.19
N GLY A 49 10.76 2.98 2.59
CA GLY A 49 11.94 2.33 2.03
C GLY A 49 12.24 0.99 2.67
N PHE A 50 12.08 -0.09 1.91
CA PHE A 50 12.51 -1.43 2.32
C PHE A 50 13.12 -2.22 1.15
N ARG A 51 14.02 -3.12 1.51
CA ARG A 51 14.79 -3.95 0.58
C ARG A 51 14.09 -5.29 0.38
N VAL A 52 13.88 -5.68 -0.87
CA VAL A 52 13.45 -7.03 -1.27
C VAL A 52 14.66 -7.75 -1.84
N GLU A 53 15.01 -8.88 -1.21
CA GLU A 53 16.13 -9.72 -1.63
C GLU A 53 15.67 -10.81 -2.60
N SER A 54 16.57 -11.32 -3.45
CA SER A 54 16.27 -12.43 -4.36
C SER A 54 15.78 -13.67 -3.59
N ASN A 55 14.73 -14.33 -4.12
CA ASN A 55 14.10 -15.50 -3.51
C ASN A 55 13.58 -15.28 -2.07
N SER A 56 13.27 -14.03 -1.71
CA SER A 56 12.69 -13.69 -0.40
C SER A 56 11.17 -13.54 -0.45
N GLN A 57 10.53 -13.68 0.71
CA GLN A 57 9.15 -13.29 0.92
C GLN A 57 9.11 -12.24 2.04
N VAL A 58 8.55 -11.08 1.73
CA VAL A 58 8.32 -10.00 2.70
C VAL A 58 6.83 -9.96 3.04
N THR A 59 6.48 -10.25 4.29
CA THR A 59 5.10 -10.14 4.78
C THR A 59 4.95 -8.84 5.55
N ILE A 60 4.06 -7.97 5.06
CA ILE A 60 3.80 -6.65 5.66
C ILE A 60 2.38 -6.64 6.19
N GLN A 61 2.22 -6.42 7.50
CA GLN A 61 0.93 -6.16 8.12
C GLN A 61 0.73 -4.66 8.25
N ILE A 62 -0.38 -4.16 7.73
CA ILE A 62 -0.67 -2.73 7.66
C ILE A 62 -1.77 -2.39 8.66
N SER A 63 -1.56 -1.30 9.40
CA SER A 63 -2.57 -0.70 10.25
C SER A 63 -2.86 0.72 9.78
N PHE A 64 -4.13 1.01 9.54
CA PHE A 64 -4.59 2.35 9.22
C PHE A 64 -5.06 3.03 10.49
N THR A 65 -4.44 4.15 10.83
CA THR A 65 -4.95 5.01 11.91
C THR A 65 -5.87 6.04 11.29
N GLY A 66 -7.18 5.75 11.29
CA GLY A 66 -8.18 6.73 10.92
C GLY A 66 -8.49 7.65 12.09
N LEU A 67 -8.47 8.96 11.88
CA LEU A 67 -9.13 9.87 12.80
C LEU A 67 -10.64 9.72 12.59
N LEU A 68 -11.31 8.97 13.47
CA LEU A 68 -12.77 9.00 13.53
C LEU A 68 -13.15 10.40 14.03
N GLY A 69 -13.56 11.26 13.10
CA GLY A 69 -13.85 12.68 13.35
C GLY A 69 -14.66 12.86 14.63
N LEU A 70 -14.03 13.52 15.61
CA LEU A 70 -14.67 14.09 16.79
C LEU A 70 -15.40 15.38 16.41
#